data_AF-A0A8S2TYZ2-F1
#
_entry.id   AF-A0A8S2TYZ2-F1
#
_cell.length_a   1.000
_cell.length_b   1.000
_cell.length_c   1.000
_cell.angle_alpha   90.00
_cell.angle_beta   90.00
_cell.angle_gamma   90.00
#
_symmetry.space_group_name_H-M   'P 1'
#
loop_
_entity.id
_entity.type
_entity.pdbx_description
1 polymer ?
#
loop_
_entity_poly.entity_id
_entity_poly.type
_entity_poly.pdbx_seq_one_letter_code
_entity_poly.pdbx_strand_id
1 'polypeptide(L)'
;TTWLDDYYDWLRHRGATPCCRLYENTKKFCSTNSPSHRNCNVCTSSTARENISQNEFREFLPFFLKDNPNLKCAKGGHAAHGSSVKLYERNNSVEASLIMGYHSLL
;
A
#
# COMPACT_ATOMS: atom_id res chain seq x y z
N THR A 1 10.42 -10.41 -4.76
CA THR A 1 9.56 -9.69 -3.78
C THR A 1 8.13 -9.97 -4.13
N THR A 2 7.25 -10.20 -3.14
CA THR A 2 5.82 -10.43 -3.38
C THR A 2 5.02 -9.15 -3.17
N TRP A 3 3.77 -9.12 -3.64
CA TRP A 3 2.86 -7.99 -3.37
C TRP A 3 2.65 -7.75 -1.88
N LEU A 4 2.66 -8.82 -1.08
CA LEU A 4 2.44 -8.76 0.36
C LEU A 4 3.64 -8.17 1.09
N ASP A 5 4.86 -8.49 0.66
CA ASP A 5 6.08 -7.91 1.23
C ASP A 5 6.16 -6.40 0.93
N ASP A 6 5.90 -6.01 -0.32
CA ASP A 6 5.90 -4.61 -0.72
C ASP A 6 4.77 -3.80 -0.05
N TYR A 7 3.61 -4.42 0.19
CA TYR A 7 2.51 -3.82 0.96
C TYR A 7 2.95 -3.47 2.38
N TYR A 8 3.59 -4.39 3.10
CA TYR A 8 4.08 -4.11 4.44
C TYR A 8 5.21 -3.09 4.44
N ASP A 9 6.11 -3.11 3.45
CA ASP A 9 7.14 -2.07 3.32
C ASP A 9 6.53 -0.67 3.06
N TRP A 10 5.48 -0.58 2.23
CA TRP A 10 4.73 0.64 1.97
C TRP A 10 4.04 1.18 3.23
N LEU A 11 3.59 0.31 4.13
CA LEU A 11 3.05 0.71 5.43
C LEU A 11 4.13 1.15 6.44
N ARG A 12 5.36 0.66 6.34
CA ARG A 12 6.40 0.82 7.39
C ARG A 12 7.03 2.20 7.51
N HIS A 13 6.43 3.25 6.94
CA HIS A 13 6.91 4.65 7.04
C HIS A 13 8.44 4.82 6.88
N ARG A 14 9.05 4.05 5.97
CA ARG A 14 10.51 4.11 5.77
C ARG A 14 10.87 5.34 4.96
N GLY A 15 11.71 6.21 5.53
CA GLY A 15 12.21 7.42 4.87
C GLY A 15 11.62 8.72 5.43
N ALA A 16 11.95 9.85 4.80
CA ALA A 16 11.55 11.17 5.28
C ALA A 16 10.06 11.49 5.05
N THR A 17 9.43 10.88 4.04
CA THR A 17 7.99 11.01 3.78
C THR A 17 7.36 9.63 3.80
N PRO A 18 6.47 9.35 4.75
CA PRO A 18 5.79 8.07 4.78
C PRO A 18 4.90 7.85 3.55
N CYS A 19 4.91 6.64 3.00
CA CYS A 19 4.12 6.27 1.82
C CYS A 19 2.62 6.26 2.11
N CYS A 20 2.19 5.44 3.09
CA CYS A 20 0.79 5.40 3.50
C CYS A 20 0.45 6.61 4.37
N ARG A 21 -0.36 7.52 3.82
CA ARG A 21 -0.88 8.68 4.55
C ARG A 21 -2.35 8.91 4.22
N LEU A 22 -3.09 9.48 5.16
CA LEU A 22 -4.49 9.84 5.03
C LEU A 22 -4.69 11.33 5.35
N TYR A 23 -5.59 11.98 4.62
CA TYR A 23 -6.01 13.33 4.98
C TYR A 23 -6.73 13.32 6.33
N GLU A 24 -6.38 14.26 7.22
CA GLU A 24 -6.96 14.36 8.56
C GLU A 24 -8.49 14.38 8.56
N ASN A 25 -9.05 15.18 7.66
CA ASN A 25 -10.48 15.51 7.63
C ASN A 25 -11.33 14.46 6.90
N THR A 26 -10.81 13.89 5.81
CA THR A 26 -11.60 13.00 4.95
C THR A 26 -11.26 11.53 5.09
N LYS A 27 -10.16 11.20 5.78
CA LYS A 27 -9.58 9.85 5.86
C LYS A 27 -9.33 9.22 4.48
N LYS A 28 -9.34 10.01 3.41
CA LYS A 28 -8.96 9.55 2.06
C LYS A 28 -7.45 9.46 1.94
N PHE A 29 -7.00 8.58 1.06
CA PHE A 29 -5.58 8.43 0.76
C PHE A 29 -4.92 9.75 0.30
N CYS A 30 -3.77 10.05 0.89
CA CYS A 30 -2.95 11.23 0.62
C CYS A 30 -1.63 10.82 -0.04
N SER A 31 -1.60 10.86 -1.38
CA SER A 31 -0.41 10.54 -2.18
C SER A 31 0.79 11.43 -1.81
N THR A 32 2.01 10.88 -1.85
CA THR A 32 3.28 11.59 -1.57
C THR A 32 3.59 12.72 -2.56
N ASN A 33 2.91 12.73 -3.71
CA ASN A 33 2.94 13.84 -4.67
C ASN A 33 2.01 15.00 -4.30
N SER A 34 1.15 14.85 -3.29
CA SER A 34 0.26 15.93 -2.85
C SER A 34 1.06 17.12 -2.31
N PRO A 35 0.54 18.37 -2.43
CA PRO A 35 1.20 19.55 -1.91
C PRO A 35 1.52 19.44 -0.42
N SER A 36 2.68 19.95 -0.01
CA SER A 36 3.21 19.89 1.37
C SER A 36 2.31 20.57 2.41
N HIS A 37 1.48 21.53 2.02
CA HIS A 37 0.58 22.28 2.91
C HIS A 37 -0.67 21.49 3.34
N ARG A 38 -0.85 20.25 2.89
CA ARG A 38 -2.02 19.44 3.30
C ARG A 38 -1.67 18.58 4.51
N ASN A 39 -2.47 18.69 5.57
CA ASN A 39 -2.35 17.85 6.76
C ASN A 39 -2.68 16.39 6.42
N CYS A 40 -1.64 15.57 6.38
CA CYS A 40 -1.76 14.13 6.16
C CYS A 40 -1.05 13.38 7.27
N ASN A 41 -1.77 12.46 7.91
CA ASN A 41 -1.25 11.61 8.96
C ASN A 41 -0.90 10.23 8.41
N VAL A 42 0.06 9.58 9.06
CA VAL A 42 0.41 8.18 8.79
C VAL A 42 -0.82 7.28 8.95
N CYS A 43 -0.93 6.24 8.11
CA CYS A 43 -2.09 5.34 8.16
C CYS A 43 -2.16 4.53 9.45
N THR A 44 -1.02 4.11 9.97
CA THR A 44 -0.91 3.33 11.19
C THR A 44 0.27 3.82 12.01
N SER A 45 0.26 3.63 13.33
CA SER A 45 1.44 3.84 14.17
C SER A 45 2.33 2.59 14.22
N SER A 46 1.80 1.45 13.76
CA SER A 46 2.48 0.16 13.78
C SER A 46 3.57 0.08 12.71
N THR A 47 4.80 -0.20 13.14
CA THR A 47 5.95 -0.41 12.25
C THR A 47 6.31 -1.89 12.07
N ALA A 48 5.61 -2.78 12.77
CA ALA A 48 5.80 -4.22 12.70
C ALA A 48 4.61 -4.89 12.00
N ARG A 49 4.91 -5.89 11.16
CA ARG A 49 3.93 -6.68 10.40
C ARG A 49 2.87 -7.34 11.31
N GLU A 50 3.30 -7.77 12.49
CA GLU A 50 2.47 -8.46 13.50
C GLU A 50 1.44 -7.54 14.18
N ASN A 51 1.65 -6.22 14.13
CA ASN A 51 0.81 -5.24 14.82
C ASN A 51 -0.25 -4.60 13.90
N ILE A 52 -0.52 -5.20 12.74
CA ILE A 52 -1.55 -4.72 11.80
C ILE A 52 -2.77 -5.61 11.92
N SER A 53 -3.89 -5.02 12.32
CA SER A 53 -5.16 -5.73 12.43
C SER A 53 -5.69 -6.16 11.06
N GLN A 54 -6.57 -7.16 11.04
CA GLN A 54 -7.26 -7.58 9.81
C GLN A 54 -8.04 -6.43 9.16
N ASN A 55 -8.60 -5.53 9.98
CA ASN A 55 -9.37 -4.38 9.49
C ASN A 55 -8.46 -3.35 8.84
N GLU A 56 -7.35 -2.96 9.49
CA GLU A 56 -6.35 -2.07 8.88
C GLU A 56 -5.79 -2.66 7.59
N PHE A 57 -5.55 -3.97 7.55
CA PHE A 57 -5.10 -4.65 6.34
C PHE A 57 -6.08 -4.43 5.18
N ARG A 58 -7.37 -4.68 5.40
CA ARG A 58 -8.41 -4.51 4.38
C ARG A 58 -8.66 -3.06 4.01
N GLU A 59 -8.49 -2.14 4.95
CA GLU A 59 -8.70 -0.71 4.76
C GLU A 59 -7.62 -0.11 3.85
N PHE A 60 -6.34 -0.46 4.08
CA PHE A 60 -5.22 0.17 3.38
C PHE A 60 -4.78 -0.56 2.10
N LEU A 61 -5.11 -1.85 1.96
CA LEU A 61 -4.76 -2.63 0.76
C LEU A 61 -5.28 -1.99 -0.56
N PRO A 62 -6.53 -1.49 -0.66
CA PRO A 62 -6.99 -0.80 -1.88
C PRO A 62 -6.21 0.47 -2.19
N PHE A 63 -5.67 1.17 -1.18
CA PHE A 63 -4.86 2.36 -1.38
C PHE A 63 -3.48 2.00 -1.93
N PHE A 64 -2.84 0.97 -1.37
CA PHE A 64 -1.59 0.43 -1.89
C PHE A 64 -1.70 0.02 -3.37
N LEU A 65 -2.77 -0.70 -3.74
CA LEU A 65 -3.00 -1.17 -5.11
C LEU A 65 -3.31 -0.05 -6.11
N LYS A 66 -3.63 1.16 -5.63
CA LYS A 66 -3.91 2.35 -6.45
C LYS A 66 -2.83 3.41 -6.36
N ASP A 67 -1.87 3.28 -5.46
CA ASP A 67 -0.79 4.24 -5.28
C ASP A 67 0.30 4.03 -6.33
N ASN A 68 0.62 5.12 -7.04
CA ASN A 68 1.63 5.11 -8.08
C ASN A 68 3.02 5.31 -7.46
N PRO A 69 4.01 4.46 -7.76
CA PRO A 69 5.37 4.66 -7.30
C PRO A 69 5.92 6.00 -7.82
N ASN A 70 6.69 6.68 -6.98
CA ASN A 70 7.31 7.97 -7.28
C ASN A 70 8.62 8.16 -6.49
N LEU A 71 9.33 9.26 -6.73
CA LEU A 71 10.63 9.53 -6.11
C LEU A 71 10.61 9.55 -4.57
N LYS A 72 9.47 9.88 -3.95
CA LYS A 72 9.32 9.90 -2.49
C LYS A 72 8.87 8.54 -1.93
N CYS A 73 8.15 7.77 -2.73
CA CYS A 73 7.66 6.44 -2.36
C CYS A 73 7.81 5.47 -3.54
N ALA A 74 8.87 4.67 -3.53
CA ALA A 74 9.10 3.67 -4.57
C ALA A 74 8.20 2.43 -4.45
N LYS A 75 7.58 2.22 -3.28
CA LYS A 75 6.80 1.02 -2.94
C LYS A 75 5.31 1.12 -3.28
N GLY A 76 4.90 2.09 -4.10
CA GLY A 76 3.51 2.17 -4.59
C GLY A 76 3.13 0.92 -5.39
N GLY A 77 2.05 0.24 -4.99
CA GLY A 77 1.70 -1.09 -5.48
C GLY A 77 1.02 -1.12 -6.85
N HIS A 78 0.54 0.02 -7.35
CA HIS A 78 -0.30 0.04 -8.55
C HIS A 78 0.40 -0.53 -9.79
N ALA A 79 1.66 -0.13 -10.02
CA ALA A 79 2.40 -0.52 -11.22
C ALA A 79 2.76 -2.01 -11.27
N ALA A 80 3.22 -2.57 -10.15
CA ALA A 80 3.72 -3.95 -10.10
C ALA A 80 2.64 -4.97 -9.66
N HIS A 81 1.70 -4.54 -8.84
CA HIS A 81 0.79 -5.43 -8.10
C HIS A 81 -0.69 -5.08 -8.28
N GLY A 82 -1.04 -4.00 -8.97
CA GLY A 82 -2.44 -3.56 -9.15
C GLY A 82 -3.34 -4.60 -9.82
N SER A 83 -2.78 -5.41 -10.72
CA SER A 83 -3.46 -6.56 -11.35
C SER A 83 -3.19 -7.90 -10.67
N SER A 84 -2.27 -7.96 -9.70
CA SER A 84 -1.83 -9.20 -9.06
C SER A 84 -2.74 -9.63 -7.91
N VAL A 85 -3.63 -8.75 -7.44
CA VAL A 85 -4.53 -8.99 -6.31
C VAL A 85 -5.96 -8.62 -6.73
N LYS A 86 -6.86 -9.61 -6.71
CA LYS A 86 -8.28 -9.39 -6.92
C LYS A 86 -8.97 -9.21 -5.57
N LEU A 87 -9.62 -8.07 -5.39
CA LEU A 87 -10.39 -7.76 -4.18
C LEU A 87 -11.87 -8.08 -4.37
N TYR A 88 -12.48 -8.64 -3.33
CA TYR A 88 -13.92 -8.82 -3.24
C TYR A 88 -14.60 -7.49 -2.90
N GLU A 89 -15.49 -7.02 -3.78
CA GLU A 89 -16.03 -5.65 -3.74
C GLU A 89 -16.77 -5.30 -2.43
N ARG A 90 -17.36 -6.29 -1.74
CA ARG A 90 -18.18 -6.02 -0.54
C ARG A 90 -17.37 -5.63 0.68
N ASN A 91 -16.15 -6.15 0.83
CA ASN A 91 -15.39 -6.02 2.09
C ASN A 91 -13.87 -5.89 1.88
N ASN A 92 -13.42 -5.67 0.64
CA ASN A 92 -12.02 -5.58 0.26
C ASN A 92 -11.15 -6.77 0.73
N SER A 93 -11.74 -7.95 0.93
CA SER A 93 -10.95 -9.17 1.16
C SER A 93 -10.29 -9.63 -0.13
N VAL A 94 -9.12 -10.26 -0.02
CA VAL A 94 -8.45 -10.87 -1.16
C VAL A 94 -9.26 -12.09 -1.61
N GLU A 95 -9.76 -12.04 -2.84
CA GLU A 95 -10.47 -13.15 -3.49
C GLU A 95 -9.47 -14.11 -4.15
N ALA A 96 -8.51 -13.55 -4.89
CA ALA A 96 -7.45 -14.29 -5.54
C ALA A 96 -6.18 -13.43 -5.61
N SER A 97 -5.00 -14.06 -5.65
CA SER A 97 -3.75 -13.35 -5.89
C SER A 97 -2.76 -14.22 -6.66
N LEU A 98 -1.79 -13.58 -7.31
CA LEU A 98 -0.70 -14.24 -8.01
C LEU A 98 0.66 -13.70 -7.55
N ILE A 99 1.68 -14.54 -7.67
CA ILE A 99 3.08 -14.17 -7.45
C ILE A 99 3.81 -14.48 -8.75
N MET A 100 4.30 -13.44 -9.44
CA MET A 100 5.01 -13.61 -10.70
C MET A 100 6.43 -14.13 -10.46
N GLY A 101 6.87 -15.02 -11.35
CA GLY A 101 8.23 -15.56 -11.40
C GLY A 101 8.62 -15.86 -12.85
N TYR A 102 9.88 -16.23 -13.06
CA TYR A 102 10.43 -16.54 -14.38
C TYR A 102 11.00 -17.95 -14.38
N HIS A 103 10.87 -18.63 -15.52
CA HIS A 103 11.62 -19.86 -15.76
C HIS A 103 13.09 -19.53 -16.05
N SER A 104 13.96 -20.53 -15.85
CA SER A 104 15.31 -20.49 -16.41
C SER A 104 15.25 -20.55 -17.95
N LEU A 105 16.41 -20.41 -18.59
CA LEU A 105 16.55 -20.78 -20.00
C LEU A 105 16.03 -22.22 -20.16
N LEU A 106 15.11 -22.39 -21.11
CA LEU A 106 14.48 -23.66 -21.47
C LEU A 106 15.31 -24.38 -22.54
#